data_AF-A0A2N2ZZG7-F1
#
_entry.id   AF-A0A2N2ZZG7-F1
#
_cell.length_a   1.000
_cell.length_b   1.000
_cell.length_c   1.000
_cell.angle_alpha   90.00
_cell.angle_beta   90.00
_cell.angle_gamma   90.00
#
_symmetry.space_group_name_H-M   'P 1'
#
loop_
_entity.id
_entity.type
_entity.pdbx_description
1 polymer ?
#
loop_
_entity_poly.entity_id
_entity_poly.type
_entity_poly.pdbx_seq_one_letter_code
_entity_poly.pdbx_strand_id
1 'polypeptide(L)'
;MRFTILILLLVCFSCKNENEKKIINVLGNSDKDLIKTFANNLYISINNYEYELIRSSWDNELFRKRVNKLTKTEQTVFDYYFDKEFATVILNENIDLVNKLKFNTGKLFFSKITYYPTHAEIIYSLRFAKNVDFWKYRVELINNIPKLTDYYSFRDEIWQSQNIINIIRLNSRYTATTKERQQANRSLMESDKYLLHGDSLFALQLLYEIPETHLIGNALSLKRINLAFKLNDTIFASVLIREKEFNKSTYISYLYGYYFYDTIELDKVFYKLEQE
;
A
#
# COMPACT_ATOMS: atom_id res chain seq x y z
N MET A 1 0.59 -47.24 50.67
CA MET A 1 1.45 -47.24 49.46
C MET A 1 0.56 -47.13 48.22
N ARG A 2 0.25 -45.89 47.77
CA ARG A 2 -0.44 -45.53 46.49
C ARG A 2 -0.95 -44.07 46.42
N PHE A 3 -0.36 -43.12 47.17
CA PHE A 3 -0.75 -41.69 47.07
C PHE A 3 0.44 -40.71 46.97
N THR A 4 1.66 -41.20 46.74
CA THR A 4 2.88 -40.37 46.71
C THR A 4 3.36 -39.97 45.31
N ILE A 5 2.61 -40.29 44.24
CA ILE A 5 3.04 -40.02 42.85
C ILE A 5 2.32 -38.81 42.21
N LEU A 6 1.27 -38.27 42.83
CA LEU A 6 0.49 -37.17 42.22
C LEU A 6 1.01 -35.75 42.52
N ILE A 7 1.91 -35.58 43.50
CA ILE A 7 2.42 -34.25 43.90
C ILE A 7 3.74 -33.89 43.17
N LEU A 8 4.45 -34.88 42.60
CA LEU A 8 5.67 -34.62 41.83
C LEU A 8 5.44 -34.21 40.36
N LEU A 9 4.22 -34.33 39.85
CA LEU A 9 3.85 -33.96 38.47
C LEU A 9 3.29 -32.53 38.34
N LEU A 10 3.09 -31.82 39.45
CA LEU A 10 2.57 -30.44 39.48
C LEU A 10 3.64 -29.36 39.68
N VAL A 11 4.93 -29.73 39.77
CA VAL A 11 6.05 -28.77 39.98
C VAL A 11 6.91 -28.56 38.72
N CYS A 12 6.59 -29.19 37.59
CA CYS A 12 7.30 -28.99 36.32
C CYS A 12 6.61 -28.07 35.31
N PHE A 13 5.49 -27.40 35.67
CA PHE A 13 4.98 -26.26 34.90
C PHE A 13 5.57 -24.95 35.41
N SER A 14 6.91 -24.88 35.42
CA SER A 14 7.64 -23.62 35.34
C SER A 14 8.30 -23.59 33.98
N CYS A 15 7.55 -23.11 32.98
CA CYS A 15 8.11 -22.75 31.69
C CYS A 15 7.58 -21.37 31.30
N LYS A 16 8.44 -20.40 31.60
CA LYS A 16 8.65 -19.15 30.87
C LYS A 16 7.42 -18.27 30.68
N ASN A 17 7.25 -17.36 31.64
CA ASN A 17 7.02 -15.98 31.28
C ASN A 17 8.23 -15.50 30.46
N GLU A 18 8.21 -15.74 29.15
CA GLU A 18 9.00 -14.97 28.20
C GLU A 18 8.40 -13.56 28.17
N ASN A 19 8.77 -12.77 29.19
CA ASN A 19 9.07 -11.38 28.97
C ASN A 19 10.33 -11.33 28.09
N GLU A 20 10.20 -11.77 26.84
CA GLU A 20 11.13 -11.34 25.80
C GLU A 20 10.96 -9.83 25.73
N LYS A 21 11.85 -9.11 26.43
CA LYS A 21 12.21 -7.78 26.00
C LYS A 21 12.56 -7.94 24.54
N LYS A 22 11.64 -7.53 23.65
CA LYS A 22 11.81 -7.56 22.21
C LYS A 22 13.13 -6.85 21.95
N ILE A 23 14.20 -7.60 21.71
CA ILE A 23 15.51 -7.03 21.42
C ILE A 23 15.29 -6.33 20.09
N ILE A 24 15.21 -5.01 20.14
CA ILE A 24 15.17 -4.18 18.95
C ILE A 24 16.56 -4.35 18.35
N ASN A 25 16.71 -5.24 17.37
CA ASN A 25 17.94 -5.33 16.59
C ASN A 25 18.08 -4.02 15.83
N VAL A 26 19.00 -3.18 16.31
CA VAL A 26 19.34 -1.92 15.66
C VAL A 26 20.26 -2.23 14.49
N LEU A 27 19.91 -1.77 13.29
CA LEU A 27 20.71 -2.01 12.08
C LEU A 27 22.14 -1.46 12.23
N GLY A 28 23.12 -2.36 12.22
CA GLY A 28 24.54 -2.04 12.18
C GLY A 28 25.03 -1.61 10.80
N ASN A 29 26.31 -1.27 10.67
CA ASN A 29 26.87 -0.91 9.35
C ASN A 29 26.88 -2.09 8.37
N SER A 30 27.23 -3.30 8.83
CA SER A 30 27.16 -4.52 8.02
C SER A 30 25.76 -4.79 7.49
N ASP A 31 24.74 -4.51 8.31
CA ASP A 31 23.33 -4.68 7.95
C ASP A 31 22.92 -3.72 6.83
N LYS A 32 23.41 -2.49 6.89
CA LYS A 32 23.18 -1.47 5.86
C LYS A 32 23.79 -1.86 4.53
N ASP A 33 24.98 -2.48 4.54
CA ASP A 33 25.66 -2.98 3.33
C ASP A 33 24.91 -4.16 2.70
N LEU A 34 24.38 -5.09 3.52
CA LEU A 34 23.51 -6.17 3.05
C LEU A 34 22.24 -5.62 2.39
N ILE A 35 21.59 -4.64 3.02
CA ILE A 35 20.40 -3.98 2.48
C ILE A 35 20.73 -3.24 1.18
N LYS A 36 21.86 -2.54 1.10
CA LYS A 36 22.29 -1.82 -0.12
C LYS A 36 22.53 -2.79 -1.27
N THR A 37 23.18 -3.91 -1.00
CA THR A 37 23.41 -4.97 -1.99
C THR A 37 22.09 -5.57 -2.47
N PHE A 38 21.18 -5.87 -1.53
CA PHE A 38 19.85 -6.36 -1.85
C PHE A 38 19.04 -5.36 -2.69
N ALA A 39 19.08 -4.07 -2.35
CA ALA A 39 18.41 -3.02 -3.11
C ALA A 39 18.93 -2.94 -4.56
N ASN A 40 20.25 -3.03 -4.76
CA ASN A 40 20.82 -3.03 -6.10
C ASN A 40 20.41 -4.29 -6.89
N ASN A 41 20.41 -5.45 -6.25
CA ASN A 41 19.96 -6.69 -6.90
C ASN A 41 18.47 -6.62 -7.27
N LEU A 42 17.64 -6.04 -6.40
CA LEU A 42 16.21 -5.82 -6.66
C LEU A 42 16.00 -4.85 -7.83
N TYR A 43 16.77 -3.75 -7.87
CA TYR A 43 16.80 -2.81 -8.99
C TYR A 43 17.13 -3.49 -10.33
N ILE A 44 18.16 -4.34 -10.35
CA ILE A 44 18.58 -5.08 -11.56
C ILE A 44 17.48 -6.08 -11.96
N SER A 45 16.99 -6.89 -11.02
CA SER A 45 15.94 -7.90 -11.25
C SER A 45 14.69 -7.27 -11.85
N ILE A 46 14.21 -6.16 -11.28
CA ILE A 46 12.98 -5.49 -11.77
C ILE A 46 13.18 -4.92 -13.18
N ASN A 47 14.33 -4.29 -13.46
CA ASN A 47 14.62 -3.76 -14.80
C ASN A 47 14.85 -4.86 -15.85
N ASN A 48 15.25 -6.06 -15.43
CA ASN A 48 15.34 -7.25 -16.28
C ASN A 48 13.99 -8.00 -16.39
N TYR A 49 12.94 -7.49 -15.75
CA TYR A 49 11.61 -8.10 -15.71
C TYR A 49 11.57 -9.48 -15.05
N GLU A 50 12.45 -9.70 -14.08
CA GLU A 50 12.57 -10.94 -13.30
C GLU A 50 11.81 -10.83 -11.97
N TYR A 51 10.99 -11.84 -11.66
CA TYR A 51 10.11 -11.84 -10.49
C TYR A 51 10.66 -12.63 -9.28
N GLU A 52 11.68 -13.48 -9.49
CA GLU A 52 12.12 -14.46 -8.51
C GLU A 52 12.70 -13.83 -7.24
N LEU A 53 13.43 -12.72 -7.37
CA LEU A 53 13.95 -12.02 -6.21
C LEU A 53 12.83 -11.41 -5.36
N ILE A 54 11.77 -10.85 -5.97
CA ILE A 54 10.59 -10.36 -5.24
C ILE A 54 9.92 -11.51 -4.51
N ARG A 55 9.63 -12.61 -5.22
CA ARG A 55 8.94 -13.78 -4.65
C ARG A 55 9.68 -14.40 -3.48
N SER A 56 11.00 -14.59 -3.61
CA SER A 56 11.82 -15.24 -2.58
C SER A 56 12.17 -14.34 -1.39
N SER A 57 12.11 -13.02 -1.58
CA SER A 57 12.37 -12.05 -0.51
C SER A 57 11.12 -11.58 0.22
N TRP A 58 9.93 -11.77 -0.34
CA TRP A 58 8.67 -11.43 0.32
C TRP A 58 8.42 -12.32 1.55
N ASP A 59 8.10 -11.70 2.68
CA ASP A 59 7.81 -12.39 3.95
C ASP A 59 6.39 -12.09 4.43
N ASN A 60 5.50 -13.07 4.23
CA ASN A 60 4.09 -12.96 4.61
C ASN A 60 3.90 -12.87 6.13
N GLU A 61 4.73 -13.52 6.94
CA GLU A 61 4.57 -13.50 8.40
C GLU A 61 4.91 -12.13 8.97
N LEU A 62 5.98 -11.51 8.46
CA LEU A 62 6.35 -10.14 8.84
C LEU A 62 5.31 -9.14 8.36
N PHE A 63 4.84 -9.26 7.11
CA PHE A 63 3.75 -8.42 6.63
C PHE A 63 2.51 -8.56 7.53
N ARG A 64 2.12 -9.79 7.88
CA ARG A 64 0.97 -10.06 8.76
C ARG A 64 1.14 -9.39 10.14
N LYS A 65 2.33 -9.40 10.72
CA LYS A 65 2.65 -8.71 11.99
C LYS A 65 2.54 -7.18 11.91
N ARG A 66 2.64 -6.61 10.70
CA ARG A 66 2.48 -5.16 10.45
C ARG A 66 1.03 -4.72 10.43
N VAL A 67 0.13 -5.60 10.02
CA VAL A 67 -1.31 -5.41 10.18
C VAL A 67 -1.67 -5.61 11.65
N ASN A 68 -1.39 -4.59 12.45
CA ASN A 68 -1.62 -4.55 13.89
C ASN A 68 -2.61 -3.43 14.26
N LYS A 69 -2.95 -3.30 15.55
CA LYS A 69 -3.92 -2.32 16.07
C LYS A 69 -5.36 -2.53 15.56
N LEU A 70 -5.69 -3.76 15.19
CA LEU A 70 -7.06 -4.21 15.00
C LEU A 70 -7.66 -4.64 16.34
N THR A 71 -8.96 -4.49 16.52
CA THR A 71 -9.69 -5.15 17.62
C THR A 71 -9.63 -6.66 17.44
N LYS A 72 -9.94 -7.43 18.50
CA LYS A 72 -9.93 -8.90 18.43
C LYS A 72 -10.79 -9.45 17.29
N THR A 73 -11.98 -8.88 17.08
CA THR A 73 -12.89 -9.30 16.00
C THR A 73 -12.31 -8.97 14.63
N GLU A 74 -11.79 -7.75 14.45
CA GLU A 74 -11.17 -7.32 13.19
C GLU A 74 -9.91 -8.16 12.87
N GLN A 75 -9.13 -8.53 13.88
CA GLN A 75 -7.96 -9.39 13.73
C GLN A 75 -8.36 -10.79 13.24
N THR A 76 -9.42 -11.39 13.82
CA THR A 76 -9.94 -12.69 13.34
C THR A 76 -10.38 -12.62 11.88
N VAL A 77 -11.04 -11.53 11.47
CA VAL A 77 -11.43 -11.30 10.08
C VAL A 77 -10.20 -11.17 9.20
N PHE A 78 -9.23 -10.35 9.59
CA PHE A 78 -7.96 -10.21 8.86
C PHE A 78 -7.29 -11.56 8.65
N ASP A 79 -7.09 -12.31 9.73
CA ASP A 79 -6.38 -13.59 9.71
C ASP A 79 -7.04 -14.59 8.74
N TYR A 80 -8.37 -14.63 8.72
CA TYR A 80 -9.12 -15.47 7.79
C TYR A 80 -8.94 -15.07 6.31
N TYR A 81 -9.01 -13.77 6.00
CA TYR A 81 -8.87 -13.27 4.62
C TYR A 81 -7.42 -13.21 4.16
N PHE A 82 -6.46 -13.08 5.09
CA PHE A 82 -5.05 -13.00 4.75
C PHE A 82 -4.58 -14.27 4.05
N ASP A 83 -4.86 -15.42 4.66
CA ASP A 83 -4.45 -16.73 4.13
C ASP A 83 -5.23 -17.12 2.87
N LYS A 84 -6.46 -16.62 2.70
CA LYS A 84 -7.33 -16.94 1.55
C LYS A 84 -7.13 -16.05 0.33
N GLU A 85 -6.82 -14.78 0.55
CA GLU A 85 -6.91 -13.76 -0.49
C GLU A 85 -5.73 -12.80 -0.44
N PHE A 86 -5.49 -12.10 0.68
CA PHE A 86 -4.55 -10.98 0.69
C PHE A 86 -3.11 -11.40 0.42
N ALA A 87 -2.62 -12.50 0.99
CA ALA A 87 -1.23 -12.91 0.80
C ALA A 87 -0.85 -13.05 -0.67
N THR A 88 -1.73 -13.67 -1.47
CA THR A 88 -1.54 -13.83 -2.92
C THR A 88 -1.71 -12.52 -3.67
N VAL A 89 -2.75 -11.73 -3.34
CA VAL A 89 -3.01 -10.43 -3.99
C VAL A 89 -1.83 -9.48 -3.83
N ILE A 90 -1.31 -9.36 -2.61
CA ILE A 90 -0.16 -8.50 -2.28
C ILE A 90 1.08 -8.89 -3.10
N LEU A 91 1.39 -10.19 -3.17
CA LEU A 91 2.52 -10.65 -3.96
C LEU A 91 2.30 -10.36 -5.46
N ASN A 92 1.08 -10.55 -5.95
CA ASN A 92 0.72 -10.25 -7.34
C ASN A 92 0.83 -8.76 -7.67
N GLU A 93 0.44 -7.85 -6.76
CA GLU A 93 0.62 -6.41 -6.97
C GLU A 93 2.09 -6.02 -7.18
N ASN A 94 3.01 -6.69 -6.47
CA ASN A 94 4.45 -6.49 -6.66
C ASN A 94 4.96 -7.05 -8.00
N ILE A 95 4.37 -8.15 -8.48
CA ILE A 95 4.65 -8.70 -9.81
C ILE A 95 4.08 -7.77 -10.90
N ASP A 96 2.91 -7.18 -10.66
CA ASP A 96 2.25 -6.27 -11.59
C ASP A 96 3.02 -4.97 -11.79
N LEU A 97 3.78 -4.51 -10.80
CA LEU A 97 4.76 -3.42 -10.96
C LEU A 97 5.75 -3.72 -12.09
N VAL A 98 6.30 -4.93 -12.10
CA VAL A 98 7.28 -5.38 -13.09
C VAL A 98 6.63 -5.51 -14.46
N ASN A 99 5.41 -6.06 -14.53
CA ASN A 99 4.61 -6.11 -15.75
C ASN A 99 4.34 -4.71 -16.30
N LYS A 100 3.97 -3.75 -15.43
CA LYS A 100 3.73 -2.35 -15.81
C LYS A 100 4.96 -1.72 -16.44
N LEU A 101 6.16 -1.97 -15.89
CA LEU A 101 7.41 -1.51 -16.49
C LEU A 101 7.68 -2.16 -17.84
N LYS A 102 7.50 -3.48 -17.96
CA LYS A 102 7.70 -4.24 -19.20
C LYS A 102 6.81 -3.75 -20.34
N PHE A 103 5.50 -3.69 -20.10
CA PHE A 103 4.52 -3.38 -21.16
C PHE A 103 4.46 -1.90 -21.53
N ASN A 104 4.83 -0.99 -20.62
CA ASN A 104 4.83 0.45 -20.89
C ASN A 104 6.22 0.99 -21.25
N THR A 105 7.19 0.12 -21.57
CA THR A 105 8.59 0.50 -21.84
C THR A 105 9.20 1.39 -20.75
N GLY A 106 8.75 1.17 -19.52
CA GLY A 106 9.19 1.91 -18.34
C GLY A 106 10.54 1.41 -17.84
N LYS A 107 11.24 2.28 -17.11
CA LYS A 107 12.45 1.93 -16.39
C LYS A 107 12.33 2.33 -14.93
N LEU A 108 12.85 1.48 -14.07
CA LEU A 108 12.99 1.75 -12.66
C LEU A 108 14.37 2.37 -12.42
N PHE A 109 14.43 3.40 -11.57
CA PHE A 109 15.64 4.10 -11.16
C PHE A 109 15.75 4.02 -9.64
N PHE A 110 16.93 3.63 -9.15
CA PHE A 110 17.23 3.66 -7.73
C PHE A 110 17.32 5.12 -7.27
N SER A 111 16.48 5.51 -6.30
CA SER A 111 16.47 6.87 -5.77
C SER A 111 17.30 6.98 -4.51
N LYS A 112 16.89 6.31 -3.42
CA LYS A 112 17.61 6.33 -2.13
C LYS A 112 17.22 5.15 -1.23
N ILE A 113 17.97 4.97 -0.14
CA ILE A 113 17.61 4.12 1.00
C ILE A 113 17.55 4.99 2.24
N THR A 114 16.42 4.95 2.94
CA THR A 114 16.27 5.57 4.26
C THR A 114 16.41 4.49 5.33
N TYR A 115 17.30 4.70 6.30
CA TYR A 115 17.55 3.73 7.37
C TYR A 115 16.86 4.16 8.67
N TYR A 116 16.14 3.23 9.26
CA TYR A 116 15.54 3.34 10.58
C TYR A 116 16.20 2.34 11.53
N PRO A 117 15.95 2.42 12.85
CA PRO A 117 16.56 1.49 13.79
C PRO A 117 16.32 0.02 13.43
N THR A 118 15.11 -0.36 12.98
CA THR A 118 14.73 -1.78 12.79
C THR A 118 14.56 -2.22 11.35
N HIS A 119 14.63 -1.30 10.40
CA HIS A 119 14.29 -1.56 9.00
C HIS A 119 14.89 -0.48 8.11
N ALA A 120 14.86 -0.73 6.81
CA ALA A 120 15.17 0.26 5.80
C ALA A 120 13.99 0.44 4.85
N GLU A 121 13.91 1.60 4.23
CA GLU A 121 12.96 1.89 3.16
C GLU A 121 13.74 2.14 1.87
N ILE A 122 13.53 1.30 0.87
CA ILE A 122 14.15 1.44 -0.45
C ILE A 122 13.17 2.18 -1.35
N ILE A 123 13.59 3.29 -1.92
CA ILE A 123 12.74 4.13 -2.77
C ILE A 123 13.24 4.04 -4.21
N TYR A 124 12.30 3.73 -5.09
CA TYR A 124 12.49 3.66 -6.53
C TYR A 124 11.60 4.69 -7.22
N SER A 125 12.14 5.32 -8.25
CA SER A 125 11.35 6.10 -9.21
C SER A 125 11.11 5.27 -10.47
N LEU A 126 9.88 5.24 -10.92
CA LEU A 126 9.47 4.57 -12.15
C LEU A 126 9.26 5.66 -13.19
N ARG A 127 10.00 5.60 -14.28
CA ARG A 127 9.84 6.52 -15.41
C ARG A 127 9.23 5.78 -16.58
N PHE A 128 8.12 6.31 -17.07
CA PHE A 128 7.50 5.88 -18.32
C PHE A 128 7.55 7.05 -19.32
N ALA A 129 7.14 6.82 -20.56
CA ALA A 129 7.21 7.82 -21.62
C ALA A 129 6.45 9.14 -21.30
N LYS A 130 5.39 9.08 -20.48
CA LYS A 130 4.49 10.21 -20.23
C LYS A 130 4.12 10.43 -18.75
N ASN A 131 4.73 9.69 -17.84
CA ASN A 131 4.52 9.89 -16.41
C ASN A 131 5.68 9.32 -15.58
N VAL A 132 5.76 9.79 -14.35
CA VAL A 132 6.62 9.25 -13.31
C VAL A 132 5.72 8.69 -12.21
N ASP A 133 6.17 7.60 -11.59
CA ASP A 133 5.54 6.99 -10.42
C ASP A 133 6.65 6.68 -9.41
N PHE A 134 6.27 6.41 -8.16
CA PHE A 134 7.22 6.12 -7.09
C PHE A 134 6.78 4.87 -6.36
N TRP A 135 7.76 4.02 -6.06
CA TRP A 135 7.52 2.79 -5.34
C TRP A 135 8.51 2.66 -4.21
N LYS A 136 8.01 2.37 -3.02
CA LYS A 136 8.82 2.27 -1.82
C LYS A 136 8.59 0.92 -1.16
N TYR A 137 9.69 0.23 -0.89
CA TYR A 137 9.70 -1.05 -0.20
C TYR A 137 10.20 -0.91 1.21
N ARG A 138 9.62 -1.67 2.12
CA ARG A 138 10.15 -1.83 3.46
C ARG A 138 10.92 -3.12 3.59
N VAL A 139 12.16 -3.02 4.07
CA VAL A 139 13.09 -4.13 4.21
C VAL A 139 13.48 -4.33 5.66
N GLU A 140 13.37 -5.57 6.14
CA GLU A 140 13.86 -6.01 7.44
C GLU A 140 14.92 -7.09 7.27
N LEU A 141 15.80 -7.25 8.26
CA LEU A 141 16.77 -8.36 8.30
C LEU A 141 16.28 -9.45 9.22
N ILE A 142 16.12 -10.66 8.68
CA ILE A 142 15.85 -11.87 9.45
C ILE A 142 17.01 -12.82 9.27
N ASN A 143 17.70 -13.16 10.35
CA ASN A 143 18.88 -14.03 10.32
C ASN A 143 19.91 -13.56 9.28
N ASN A 144 20.17 -12.25 9.22
CA ASN A 144 21.06 -11.58 8.25
C ASN A 144 20.61 -11.67 6.78
N ILE A 145 19.35 -12.01 6.52
CA ILE A 145 18.78 -12.05 5.17
C ILE A 145 17.78 -10.90 5.01
N PRO A 146 17.97 -10.01 4.02
CA PRO A 146 17.00 -8.96 3.69
C PRO A 146 15.68 -9.55 3.20
N LYS A 147 14.57 -9.06 3.76
CA LYS A 147 13.22 -9.47 3.42
C LYS A 147 12.33 -8.28 3.13
N LEU A 148 11.54 -8.36 2.06
CA LEU A 148 10.46 -7.42 1.78
C LEU A 148 9.30 -7.70 2.73
N THR A 149 8.86 -6.67 3.45
CA THR A 149 7.86 -6.81 4.52
C THR A 149 6.65 -5.91 4.36
N ASP A 150 6.74 -4.91 3.48
CA ASP A 150 5.66 -4.00 3.14
C ASP A 150 6.04 -3.22 1.88
N TYR A 151 5.07 -2.58 1.25
CA TYR A 151 5.30 -1.60 0.19
C TYR A 151 4.32 -0.45 0.33
N TYR A 152 4.74 0.71 -0.17
CA TYR A 152 3.97 1.93 -0.16
C TYR A 152 3.57 2.30 -1.58
N SER A 153 2.26 2.49 -1.78
CA SER A 153 1.70 2.99 -3.03
C SER A 153 1.75 4.51 -3.01
N PHE A 154 2.55 5.13 -3.87
CA PHE A 154 2.54 6.60 -4.01
C PHE A 154 1.19 7.10 -4.52
N ARG A 155 0.57 6.35 -5.42
CA ARG A 155 -0.77 6.64 -5.96
C ARG A 155 -1.82 6.82 -4.85
N ASP A 156 -1.78 5.99 -3.82
CA ASP A 156 -2.77 5.97 -2.73
C ASP A 156 -2.24 6.58 -1.42
N GLU A 157 -0.97 6.98 -1.42
CA GLU A 157 -0.20 7.51 -0.29
C GLU A 157 -0.27 6.70 1.01
N ILE A 158 -0.22 5.39 0.88
CA ILE A 158 -0.44 4.49 2.01
C ILE A 158 0.44 3.24 1.91
N TRP A 159 0.93 2.80 3.07
CA TRP A 159 1.53 1.47 3.22
C TRP A 159 0.46 0.40 3.08
N GLN A 160 0.75 -0.68 2.37
CA GLN A 160 -0.27 -1.70 2.12
C GLN A 160 -0.78 -2.34 3.41
N SER A 161 0.07 -2.54 4.42
CA SER A 161 -0.39 -2.99 5.74
C SER A 161 -1.44 -2.04 6.35
N GLN A 162 -1.23 -0.73 6.23
CA GLN A 162 -2.17 0.30 6.70
C GLN A 162 -3.42 0.37 5.83
N ASN A 163 -3.30 0.13 4.53
CA ASN A 163 -4.44 0.04 3.62
C ASN A 163 -5.39 -1.10 4.04
N ILE A 164 -4.86 -2.28 4.34
CA ILE A 164 -5.65 -3.42 4.83
C ILE A 164 -6.33 -3.10 6.16
N ILE A 165 -5.61 -2.48 7.11
CA ILE A 165 -6.21 -2.01 8.38
C ILE A 165 -7.41 -1.10 8.09
N ASN A 166 -7.26 -0.17 7.16
CA ASN A 166 -8.31 0.78 6.79
C ASN A 166 -9.49 0.09 6.11
N ILE A 167 -9.26 -0.87 5.22
CA ILE A 167 -10.31 -1.68 4.57
C ILE A 167 -11.13 -2.44 5.62
N ILE A 168 -10.47 -3.08 6.59
CA ILE A 168 -11.15 -3.87 7.62
C ILE A 168 -11.97 -2.97 8.55
N ARG A 169 -11.40 -1.85 8.99
CA ARG A 169 -12.11 -0.86 9.81
C ARG A 169 -13.28 -0.23 9.09
N LEU A 170 -13.11 0.08 7.80
CA LEU A 170 -14.19 0.62 6.97
C LEU A 170 -15.37 -0.36 6.92
N ASN A 171 -15.11 -1.63 6.64
CA ASN A 171 -16.17 -2.64 6.56
C ASN A 171 -16.77 -2.99 7.94
N SER A 172 -16.03 -2.74 9.02
CA SER A 172 -16.53 -2.90 10.39
C SER A 172 -17.40 -1.72 10.84
N ARG A 173 -17.06 -0.48 10.43
CA ARG A 173 -17.88 0.72 10.69
C ARG A 173 -19.13 0.76 9.82
N TYR A 174 -18.98 0.43 8.54
CA TYR A 174 -20.01 0.56 7.51
C TYR A 174 -20.34 -0.82 6.93
N THR A 175 -21.19 -1.55 7.64
CA THR A 175 -21.63 -2.89 7.21
C THR A 175 -22.57 -2.79 6.01
N ALA A 176 -22.82 -3.92 5.33
CA ALA A 176 -23.77 -4.01 4.21
C ALA A 176 -25.20 -3.56 4.55
N THR A 177 -25.56 -3.48 5.84
CA THR A 177 -26.87 -3.05 6.32
C THR A 177 -26.92 -1.57 6.71
N THR A 178 -25.78 -0.88 6.79
CA THR A 178 -25.77 0.57 7.09
C THR A 178 -26.27 1.37 5.89
N LYS A 179 -27.19 2.32 6.14
CA LYS A 179 -27.81 3.13 5.07
C LYS A 179 -26.77 3.92 4.27
N GLU A 180 -25.78 4.48 4.93
CA GLU A 180 -24.70 5.25 4.30
C GLU A 180 -23.87 4.37 3.34
N ARG A 181 -23.52 3.14 3.76
CA ARG A 181 -22.85 2.17 2.88
C ARG A 181 -23.71 1.76 1.70
N GLN A 182 -25.00 1.54 1.91
CA GLN A 182 -25.94 1.18 0.84
C GLN A 182 -26.06 2.30 -0.19
N GLN A 183 -26.12 3.56 0.25
CA GLN A 183 -26.14 4.72 -0.62
C GLN A 183 -24.84 4.84 -1.41
N ALA A 184 -23.68 4.79 -0.74
CA ALA A 184 -22.37 4.82 -1.41
C ALA A 184 -22.22 3.70 -2.45
N ASN A 185 -22.61 2.46 -2.10
CA ASN A 185 -22.56 1.32 -3.01
C ASN A 185 -23.54 1.47 -4.18
N ARG A 186 -24.73 2.04 -3.94
CA ARG A 186 -25.71 2.32 -5.00
C ARG A 186 -25.17 3.37 -5.98
N SER A 187 -24.61 4.48 -5.48
CA SER A 187 -24.04 5.51 -6.35
C SER A 187 -22.83 4.97 -7.15
N LEU A 188 -21.99 4.11 -6.55
CA LEU A 188 -20.94 3.38 -7.28
C LEU A 188 -21.52 2.50 -8.40
N MET A 189 -22.50 1.65 -8.07
CA MET A 189 -23.08 0.71 -9.02
C MET A 189 -23.80 1.43 -10.18
N GLU A 190 -24.58 2.48 -9.87
CA GLU A 190 -25.22 3.27 -10.91
C GLU A 190 -24.17 4.01 -11.74
N SER A 191 -23.10 4.54 -11.15
CA SER A 191 -22.01 5.18 -11.92
C SER A 191 -21.43 4.22 -12.96
N ASP A 192 -21.09 3.00 -12.55
CA ASP A 192 -20.57 1.97 -13.47
C ASP A 192 -21.60 1.61 -14.55
N LYS A 193 -22.89 1.53 -14.19
CA LYS A 193 -23.98 1.27 -15.14
C LYS A 193 -24.12 2.39 -16.18
N TYR A 194 -24.12 3.66 -15.79
CA TYR A 194 -24.23 4.76 -16.75
C TYR A 194 -22.99 4.85 -17.65
N LEU A 195 -21.81 4.55 -17.10
CA LEU A 195 -20.58 4.44 -17.89
C LEU A 195 -20.71 3.38 -18.99
N LEU A 196 -21.30 2.21 -18.69
CA LEU A 196 -21.56 1.16 -19.69
C LEU A 196 -22.53 1.60 -20.80
N HIS A 197 -23.44 2.52 -20.51
CA HIS A 197 -24.40 3.08 -21.48
C HIS A 197 -23.86 4.34 -22.19
N GLY A 198 -22.59 4.71 -21.95
CA GLY A 198 -21.93 5.86 -22.58
C GLY A 198 -22.18 7.21 -21.90
N ASP A 199 -22.98 7.26 -20.84
CA ASP A 199 -23.25 8.50 -20.10
C ASP A 199 -22.19 8.74 -19.02
N SER A 200 -21.02 9.17 -19.48
CA SER A 200 -19.88 9.43 -18.62
C SER A 200 -20.06 10.67 -17.72
N LEU A 201 -20.93 11.62 -18.10
CA LEU A 201 -21.18 12.83 -17.31
C LEU A 201 -22.05 12.52 -16.10
N PHE A 202 -23.15 11.78 -16.30
CA PHE A 202 -24.00 11.38 -15.19
C PHE A 202 -23.28 10.37 -14.28
N ALA A 203 -22.48 9.47 -14.86
CA ALA A 203 -21.60 8.59 -14.09
C ALA A 203 -20.66 9.37 -13.16
N LEU A 204 -20.10 10.51 -13.62
CA LEU A 204 -19.24 11.36 -12.79
C LEU A 204 -20.02 12.06 -11.67
N GLN A 205 -21.24 12.53 -11.94
CA GLN A 205 -22.10 13.14 -10.93
C GLN A 205 -22.40 12.16 -9.78
N LEU A 206 -22.70 10.90 -10.11
CA LEU A 206 -22.93 9.84 -9.12
C LEU A 206 -21.69 9.58 -8.24
N LEU A 207 -20.46 9.73 -8.78
CA LEU A 207 -19.25 9.61 -7.96
C LEU A 207 -19.10 10.75 -6.94
N TYR A 208 -19.71 11.91 -7.18
CA TYR A 208 -19.72 13.02 -6.22
C TYR A 208 -20.74 12.83 -5.09
N GLU A 209 -21.66 11.88 -5.21
CA GLU A 209 -22.60 11.53 -4.13
C GLU A 209 -21.96 10.65 -3.06
N ILE A 210 -20.82 10.01 -3.36
CA ILE A 210 -20.13 9.12 -2.43
C ILE A 210 -19.32 9.95 -1.44
N PRO A 211 -19.52 9.79 -0.12
CA PRO A 211 -18.68 10.46 0.87
C PRO A 211 -17.24 9.95 0.83
N GLU A 212 -16.25 10.84 1.02
CA GLU A 212 -14.83 10.47 1.05
C GLU A 212 -14.50 9.41 2.11
N THR A 213 -15.29 9.34 3.18
CA THR A 213 -15.12 8.35 4.26
C THR A 213 -15.45 6.91 3.85
N HIS A 214 -16.03 6.70 2.66
CA HIS A 214 -16.51 5.39 2.20
C HIS A 214 -15.55 4.67 1.24
N LEU A 215 -14.41 5.30 0.92
CA LEU A 215 -13.32 4.71 0.14
C LEU A 215 -11.97 5.02 0.81
N ILE A 216 -10.97 4.17 0.57
CA ILE A 216 -9.65 4.29 1.20
C ILE A 216 -8.68 5.05 0.30
N GLY A 217 -7.84 5.89 0.91
CA GLY A 217 -6.79 6.64 0.23
C GLY A 217 -7.36 7.55 -0.85
N ASN A 218 -6.73 7.53 -2.03
CA ASN A 218 -7.11 8.38 -3.17
C ASN A 218 -8.13 7.73 -4.11
N ALA A 219 -8.70 6.56 -3.77
CA ALA A 219 -9.48 5.75 -4.70
C ALA A 219 -10.67 6.51 -5.33
N LEU A 220 -11.38 7.33 -4.56
CA LEU A 220 -12.53 8.10 -5.05
C LEU A 220 -12.10 9.25 -5.96
N SER A 221 -11.15 10.08 -5.50
CA SER A 221 -10.56 11.16 -6.30
C SER A 221 -10.03 10.64 -7.64
N LEU A 222 -9.29 9.52 -7.63
CA LEU A 222 -8.74 8.95 -8.85
C LEU A 222 -9.81 8.36 -9.78
N LYS A 223 -10.90 7.80 -9.25
CA LYS A 223 -12.04 7.38 -10.09
C LYS A 223 -12.65 8.58 -10.80
N ARG A 224 -12.86 9.70 -10.10
CA ARG A 224 -13.40 10.94 -10.68
C ARG A 224 -12.46 11.53 -11.73
N ILE A 225 -11.16 11.66 -11.43
CA ILE A 225 -10.14 12.16 -12.35
C ILE A 225 -10.06 11.30 -13.62
N ASN A 226 -10.01 9.98 -13.47
CA ASN A 226 -9.92 9.06 -14.62
C ASN A 226 -11.16 9.10 -15.51
N LEU A 227 -12.34 9.30 -14.92
CA LEU A 227 -13.58 9.45 -15.69
C LEU A 227 -13.62 10.82 -16.39
N ALA A 228 -13.24 11.89 -15.69
CA ALA A 228 -13.17 13.24 -16.24
C ALA A 228 -12.19 13.34 -17.42
N PHE A 229 -11.05 12.65 -17.35
CA PHE A 229 -10.07 12.57 -18.44
C PHE A 229 -10.66 12.03 -19.75
N LYS A 230 -11.70 11.18 -19.68
CA LYS A 230 -12.37 10.61 -20.86
C LYS A 230 -13.47 11.50 -21.45
N LEU A 231 -13.86 12.57 -20.76
CA LEU A 231 -14.97 13.45 -21.16
C LEU A 231 -14.50 14.56 -22.10
N ASN A 232 -13.86 15.58 -21.55
CA ASN A 232 -13.22 16.66 -22.29
C ASN A 232 -12.26 17.43 -21.37
N ASP A 233 -11.40 18.24 -21.98
CA ASP A 233 -10.34 18.98 -21.30
C ASP A 233 -10.87 19.95 -20.23
N THR A 234 -11.94 20.69 -20.51
CA THR A 234 -12.56 21.62 -19.56
C THR A 234 -13.06 20.91 -18.29
N ILE A 235 -13.76 19.79 -18.45
CA ILE A 235 -14.24 18.99 -17.32
C ILE A 235 -13.04 18.42 -16.56
N PHE A 236 -12.06 17.86 -17.27
CA PHE A 236 -10.86 17.31 -16.65
C PHE A 236 -10.09 18.33 -15.81
N ALA A 237 -9.83 19.53 -16.36
CA ALA A 237 -9.21 20.64 -15.65
C ALA A 237 -9.98 21.01 -14.37
N SER A 238 -11.31 21.13 -14.47
CA SER A 238 -12.16 21.50 -13.33
C SER A 238 -12.14 20.44 -12.23
N VAL A 239 -12.11 19.16 -12.59
CA VAL A 239 -12.04 18.05 -11.65
C VAL A 239 -10.67 18.00 -10.99
N LEU A 240 -9.57 18.23 -11.73
CA LEU A 240 -8.23 18.29 -11.15
C LEU A 240 -8.08 19.41 -10.13
N ILE A 241 -8.60 20.62 -10.43
CA ILE A 241 -8.61 21.74 -9.47
C ILE A 241 -9.36 21.33 -8.20
N ARG A 242 -10.59 20.83 -8.36
CA ARG A 242 -11.43 20.42 -7.23
C ARG A 242 -10.77 19.33 -6.40
N GLU A 243 -10.30 18.26 -7.02
CA GLU A 243 -9.70 17.14 -6.28
C GLU A 243 -8.39 17.56 -5.59
N LYS A 244 -7.59 18.48 -6.14
CA LYS A 244 -6.43 19.07 -5.43
C LYS A 244 -6.83 19.86 -4.18
N GLU A 245 -7.92 20.63 -4.26
CA GLU A 245 -8.40 21.43 -3.14
C GLU A 245 -8.94 20.57 -1.99
N PHE A 246 -9.69 19.51 -2.32
CA PHE A 246 -10.31 18.62 -1.33
C PHE A 246 -9.39 17.50 -0.84
N ASN A 247 -8.50 16.99 -1.70
CA ASN A 247 -7.58 15.92 -1.40
C ASN A 247 -6.13 16.42 -1.49
N LYS A 248 -5.53 16.66 -0.31
CA LYS A 248 -4.16 17.17 -0.15
C LYS A 248 -3.06 16.13 -0.44
N SER A 249 -3.39 15.12 -1.23
CA SER A 249 -2.44 14.09 -1.58
C SER A 249 -1.34 14.63 -2.49
N THR A 250 -0.11 14.20 -2.25
CA THR A 250 1.06 14.52 -3.10
C THR A 250 0.87 13.97 -4.51
N TYR A 251 0.21 12.81 -4.66
CA TYR A 251 -0.07 12.26 -5.98
C TYR A 251 -1.11 13.08 -6.75
N ILE A 252 -2.17 13.54 -6.09
CA ILE A 252 -3.17 14.43 -6.71
C ILE A 252 -2.52 15.78 -7.07
N SER A 253 -1.64 16.29 -6.21
CA SER A 253 -0.85 17.51 -6.46
C SER A 253 0.10 17.33 -7.65
N TYR A 254 0.72 16.15 -7.80
CA TYR A 254 1.51 15.78 -8.97
C TYR A 254 0.67 15.76 -10.25
N LEU A 255 -0.51 15.12 -10.23
CA LEU A 255 -1.39 15.09 -11.40
C LEU A 255 -1.83 16.49 -11.83
N TYR A 256 -2.18 17.35 -10.86
CA TYR A 256 -2.48 18.76 -11.11
C TYR A 256 -1.28 19.49 -11.73
N GLY A 257 -0.11 19.42 -11.08
CA GLY A 257 1.07 20.15 -11.51
C GLY A 257 1.54 19.71 -12.90
N TYR A 258 1.44 18.42 -13.18
CA TYR A 258 1.78 17.86 -14.48
C TYR A 258 0.81 18.33 -15.58
N TYR A 259 -0.49 18.33 -15.31
CA TYR A 259 -1.50 18.75 -16.29
C TYR A 259 -1.43 20.25 -16.62
N PHE A 260 -1.28 21.11 -15.61
CA PHE A 260 -1.21 22.56 -15.79
C PHE A 260 0.20 23.08 -16.09
N TYR A 261 1.21 22.19 -16.16
CA TYR A 261 2.63 22.57 -16.24
C TYR A 261 3.05 23.55 -15.12
N ASP A 262 2.47 23.39 -13.93
CA ASP A 262 2.78 24.20 -12.74
C ASP A 262 4.08 23.68 -12.11
N THR A 263 5.20 24.31 -12.50
CA THR A 263 6.53 23.92 -12.04
C THR A 263 6.69 24.11 -10.53
N ILE A 264 6.03 25.10 -9.93
CA ILE A 264 6.11 25.35 -8.48
C ILE A 264 5.46 24.21 -7.72
N GLU A 265 4.31 23.71 -8.21
CA GLU A 265 3.65 22.55 -7.60
C GLU A 265 4.48 21.28 -7.78
N LEU A 266 5.04 21.07 -8.97
CA LEU A 266 5.91 19.92 -9.24
C LEU A 266 7.16 19.92 -8.34
N ASP A 267 7.79 21.07 -8.13
CA ASP A 267 8.95 21.19 -7.24
C ASP A 267 8.59 20.83 -5.79
N LYS A 268 7.40 21.23 -5.31
CA LYS A 268 6.92 20.83 -3.97
C LYS A 268 6.70 19.33 -3.86
N VAL A 269 6.12 18.71 -4.89
CA VAL A 269 5.91 17.25 -4.96
C VAL A 269 7.25 16.53 -4.90
N PHE A 270 8.21 16.90 -5.75
CA PHE A 270 9.51 16.26 -5.78
C PHE A 270 10.29 16.47 -4.48
N TYR A 271 10.27 17.69 -3.93
CA TYR A 271 10.88 17.96 -2.64
C TYR A 271 10.29 17.06 -1.54
N LYS A 272 8.96 16.91 -1.47
CA LYS A 272 8.31 16.05 -0.47
C LYS A 272 8.72 14.58 -0.63
N LEU A 273 8.75 14.09 -1.87
CA LEU A 273 9.21 12.73 -2.19
C LEU A 273 10.68 12.49 -1.85
N GLU A 274 11.52 13.52 -1.91
CA GLU A 274 12.91 13.46 -1.47
C GLU A 274 13.08 13.51 0.04
N GLN A 275 12.10 13.99 0.80
CA GLN A 275 12.13 14.00 2.28
C GLN A 275 11.55 12.72 2.90
N GLU A 276 10.54 12.11 2.26
CA GLU A 276 9.90 10.84 2.69
C GLU A 276 10.71 9.58 2.35
#